data_AF-A0A7S3K0S9-F1
#
_entry.id   AF-A0A7S3K0S9-F1
#
_cell.length_a   1.000
_cell.length_b   1.000
_cell.length_c   1.000
_cell.angle_alpha   90.00
_cell.angle_beta   90.00
_cell.angle_gamma   90.00
#
_symmetry.space_group_name_H-M   'P 1'
#
loop_
_entity.id
_entity.type
_entity.pdbx_description
1 polymer ?
#
loop_
_entity_poly.entity_id
_entity_poly.type
_entity_poly.pdbx_seq_one_letter_code
_entity_poly.pdbx_strand_id
1 'polypeptide(L)'
;MIPKLFVFDLDATIWMPELYTLRRAPKIGKEIHIIPEALTVLQECEREGFKVAVASRTNKGAWARQLLKQVKISETTTLESLCGDPDMIQIFPADKQEHLKNLQQATNIPYSECIFFDDALSGRYGNCERVAKLGCLSIHTPDGLTIERWRTGLDAFANGKRGIVIQVQIPQITLPCISMAMPFAALLLNGEKSLESRNAPIFKDIAKQQCLIRVGHKDWEYDQQLFDKLNIPKKALELPRGIRRGDIAGICHVGETMPKTQLSDDDIERQVLVSFQASGKFVTHISNPKWFSKGHKSPGKPGIYFAQVPTHLLSPHVSSRSRGDNDEDISTISSTATATTSQPITITNEKKGTTI
;
A
#
# COMPACT_ATOMS: atom_id res chain seq x y z
N MET A 1 24.19 -0.53 -20.92
CA MET A 1 24.65 0.81 -20.46
C MET A 1 24.37 0.89 -18.96
N ILE A 2 25.35 1.29 -18.15
CA ILE A 2 25.21 1.39 -16.70
C ILE A 2 25.06 2.88 -16.33
N PRO A 3 24.17 3.26 -15.40
CA PRO A 3 24.06 4.64 -14.92
C PRO A 3 25.38 5.14 -14.32
N LYS A 4 25.66 6.42 -14.50
CA LYS A 4 26.83 7.07 -13.89
C LYS A 4 26.56 7.56 -12.47
N LEU A 5 25.29 7.69 -12.09
CA LEU A 5 24.87 8.13 -10.77
C LEU A 5 23.54 7.50 -10.36
N PHE A 6 23.50 6.95 -9.15
CA PHE A 6 22.28 6.51 -8.49
C PHE A 6 21.93 7.50 -7.38
N VAL A 7 20.71 8.04 -7.43
CA VAL A 7 20.21 9.02 -6.46
C VAL A 7 19.06 8.39 -5.69
N PHE A 8 19.15 8.36 -4.37
CA PHE A 8 18.11 7.80 -3.50
C PHE A 8 17.47 8.91 -2.65
N ASP A 9 16.14 8.86 -2.49
CA ASP A 9 15.52 9.47 -1.31
C ASP A 9 15.89 8.69 -0.03
N LEU A 10 15.44 9.16 1.13
CA LEU A 10 15.75 8.58 2.43
C LEU A 10 14.50 8.01 3.10
N ASP A 11 13.55 8.89 3.42
CA ASP A 11 12.34 8.54 4.16
C ASP A 11 11.43 7.69 3.26
N ALA A 12 10.91 6.56 3.76
CA ALA A 12 10.12 5.62 2.98
C ALA A 12 10.79 5.02 1.72
N THR A 13 12.08 5.27 1.52
CA THR A 13 12.88 4.70 0.43
C THR A 13 14.01 3.81 0.97
N ILE A 14 14.84 4.32 1.88
CA ILE A 14 15.93 3.58 2.52
C ILE A 14 15.53 3.07 3.91
N TRP A 15 14.73 3.82 4.64
CA TRP A 15 14.28 3.45 5.98
C TRP A 15 12.84 3.86 6.27
N MET A 16 12.32 3.30 7.36
CA MET A 16 10.99 3.58 7.91
C MET A 16 11.06 3.79 9.44
N PRO A 17 10.14 4.59 10.02
CA PRO A 17 9.20 5.51 9.37
C PRO A 17 9.87 6.81 8.92
N GLU A 18 9.10 7.74 8.34
CA GLU A 18 9.58 9.08 7.95
C GLU A 18 9.97 9.94 9.17
N LEU A 19 11.05 10.71 9.08
CA LEU A 19 11.61 11.43 10.23
C LEU A 19 10.67 12.46 10.88
N TYR A 20 9.79 13.10 10.11
CA TYR A 20 8.87 14.10 10.67
C TYR A 20 7.84 13.47 11.63
N THR A 21 7.63 12.15 11.54
CA THR A 21 6.71 11.42 12.42
C THR A 21 7.24 11.28 13.85
N LEU A 22 8.55 11.51 14.03
CA LEU A 22 9.25 11.30 15.29
C LEU A 22 9.34 12.57 16.14
N ARG A 23 9.20 12.39 17.46
CA ARG A 23 9.24 13.49 18.44
C ARG A 23 10.64 13.80 18.97
N ARG A 24 11.58 12.88 18.83
CA ARG A 24 12.97 12.97 19.32
C ARG A 24 13.94 12.38 18.32
N ALA A 25 15.23 12.70 18.47
CA ALA A 25 16.28 12.17 17.62
C ALA A 25 16.27 10.63 17.62
N PRO A 26 16.13 9.98 16.45
CA PRO A 26 16.02 8.53 16.36
C PRO A 26 17.36 7.81 16.50
N LYS A 27 17.27 6.51 16.81
CA LYS A 27 18.37 5.55 16.63
C LYS A 27 17.95 4.43 15.68
N ILE A 28 18.92 3.97 14.87
CA ILE A 28 18.74 2.80 14.00
C ILE A 28 18.48 1.56 14.87
N GLY A 29 17.54 0.73 14.42
CA GLY A 29 17.11 -0.49 15.11
C GLY A 29 16.13 -0.25 16.25
N LYS A 30 15.80 1.01 16.56
CA LYS A 30 14.83 1.37 17.62
C LYS A 30 13.63 2.14 17.07
N GLU A 31 13.85 3.41 16.71
CA GLU A 31 12.81 4.25 16.12
C GLU A 31 12.86 4.24 14.60
N ILE A 32 14.02 3.96 14.01
CA ILE A 32 14.25 3.87 12.57
C ILE A 32 14.73 2.47 12.21
N HIS A 33 14.12 1.87 11.20
CA HIS A 33 14.45 0.56 10.67
C HIS A 33 14.83 0.70 9.19
N ILE A 34 16.01 0.22 8.83
CA ILE A 34 16.46 0.17 7.44
C ILE A 34 15.63 -0.89 6.71
N ILE A 35 15.18 -0.59 5.51
CA ILE A 35 14.51 -1.56 4.65
C ILE A 35 15.56 -2.62 4.25
N PRO A 36 15.37 -3.92 4.55
CA PRO A 36 16.40 -4.93 4.33
C PRO A 36 16.89 -5.00 2.87
N GLU A 37 15.97 -4.90 1.91
CA GLU A 37 16.31 -4.90 0.49
C GLU A 37 17.04 -3.64 0.05
N ALA A 38 16.73 -2.47 0.64
CA ALA A 38 17.47 -1.24 0.38
C ALA A 38 18.93 -1.38 0.82
N LEU A 39 19.17 -2.03 1.97
CA LEU A 39 20.53 -2.35 2.43
C LEU A 39 21.25 -3.27 1.42
N THR A 40 20.59 -4.31 0.91
CA THR A 40 21.16 -5.18 -0.12
C THR A 40 21.53 -4.40 -1.39
N VAL A 41 20.70 -3.45 -1.82
CA VAL A 41 20.99 -2.59 -2.99
C VAL A 41 22.19 -1.68 -2.74
N LEU A 42 22.30 -1.09 -1.55
CA LEU A 42 23.44 -0.24 -1.20
C LEU A 42 24.75 -1.04 -1.09
N GLN A 43 24.69 -2.28 -0.60
CA GLN A 43 25.82 -3.22 -0.59
C GLN A 43 26.27 -3.60 -2.01
N GLU A 44 25.32 -3.76 -2.93
CA GLU A 44 25.65 -3.92 -4.36
C GLU A 44 26.31 -2.65 -4.92
N CYS A 45 25.81 -1.45 -4.60
CA CYS A 45 26.45 -0.22 -5.04
C CYS A 45 27.89 -0.10 -4.53
N GLU A 46 28.16 -0.47 -3.27
CA GLU A 46 29.51 -0.53 -2.70
C GLU A 46 30.39 -1.53 -3.48
N ARG A 47 29.92 -2.77 -3.65
CA ARG A 47 30.68 -3.84 -4.30
C ARG A 47 31.04 -3.52 -5.75
N GLU A 48 30.11 -2.92 -6.49
CA GLU A 48 30.30 -2.58 -7.91
C GLU A 48 30.96 -1.20 -8.10
N GLY A 49 31.23 -0.46 -7.02
CA GLY A 49 31.84 0.87 -7.09
C GLY A 49 30.94 1.93 -7.75
N PHE A 50 29.62 1.78 -7.63
CA PHE A 50 28.67 2.74 -8.19
C PHE A 50 28.66 4.06 -7.42
N LYS A 51 28.59 5.18 -8.13
CA LYS A 51 28.41 6.50 -7.51
C LYS A 51 27.00 6.62 -6.95
N VAL A 52 26.92 6.94 -5.66
CA VAL A 52 25.67 7.09 -4.93
C VAL A 52 25.54 8.52 -4.42
N ALA A 53 24.36 9.11 -4.58
CA ALA A 53 23.95 10.34 -3.93
C ALA A 53 22.64 10.13 -3.17
N VAL A 54 22.40 10.98 -2.18
CA VAL A 54 21.11 11.07 -1.49
C VAL A 54 20.51 12.45 -1.69
N ALA A 55 19.20 12.48 -1.93
CA ALA A 55 18.43 13.71 -2.04
C ALA A 55 17.21 13.58 -1.14
N SER A 56 17.06 14.39 -0.09
CA SER A 56 15.93 14.31 0.84
C SER A 56 15.37 15.68 1.20
N ARG A 57 14.04 15.78 1.16
CA ARG A 57 13.30 17.02 1.48
C ARG A 57 13.04 17.22 2.96
N THR A 58 13.57 16.34 3.82
CA THR A 58 13.24 16.36 5.25
C THR A 58 13.64 17.69 5.91
N ASN A 59 12.76 18.20 6.78
CA ASN A 59 13.09 19.34 7.64
C ASN A 59 13.90 18.91 8.88
N LYS A 60 14.18 17.61 9.03
CA LYS A 60 15.00 17.03 10.11
C LYS A 60 16.44 16.77 9.66
N GLY A 61 17.02 17.69 8.89
CA GLY A 61 18.32 17.48 8.23
C GLY A 61 19.46 17.07 9.18
N ALA A 62 19.52 17.61 10.39
CA ALA A 62 20.50 17.21 11.39
C ALA A 62 20.37 15.72 11.80
N TRP A 63 19.13 15.23 11.97
CA TRP A 63 18.89 13.83 12.31
C TRP A 63 19.22 12.92 11.13
N ALA A 64 18.80 13.30 9.91
CA ALA A 64 19.10 12.53 8.71
C ALA A 64 20.61 12.35 8.51
N ARG A 65 21.40 13.43 8.60
CA ARG A 65 22.87 13.39 8.50
C ARG A 65 23.49 12.51 9.59
N GLN A 66 22.97 12.57 10.82
CA GLN A 66 23.43 11.69 11.90
C GLN A 66 23.11 10.21 11.63
N LEU A 67 21.99 9.92 10.96
CA LEU A 67 21.62 8.56 10.58
C LEU A 67 22.49 8.02 9.45
N LEU A 68 22.87 8.83 8.45
CA LEU A 68 23.77 8.39 7.37
C LEU A 68 25.10 7.82 7.91
N LYS A 69 25.61 8.38 9.01
CA LYS A 69 26.80 7.90 9.73
C LYS A 69 26.59 6.58 10.47
N GLN A 70 25.35 6.22 10.75
CA GLN A 70 24.99 5.02 11.53
C GLN A 70 24.51 3.87 10.64
N VAL A 71 23.98 4.16 9.45
CA VAL A 71 23.58 3.13 8.47
C VAL A 71 24.85 2.45 7.98
N LYS A 72 25.17 1.29 8.55
CA LYS A 72 26.27 0.44 8.11
C LYS A 72 25.89 -0.34 6.86
N ILE A 73 26.65 -0.18 5.79
CA ILE A 73 26.52 -0.94 4.55
C ILE A 73 27.39 -2.20 4.64
N SER A 74 28.61 -2.02 5.13
CA SER A 74 29.56 -3.08 5.47
C SER A 74 30.22 -2.79 6.83
N GLU A 75 31.22 -3.58 7.23
CA GLU A 75 31.98 -3.32 8.46
C GLU A 75 32.74 -1.98 8.42
N THR A 76 33.15 -1.54 7.23
CA THR A 76 33.97 -0.34 7.05
C THR A 76 33.22 0.84 6.42
N THR A 77 32.06 0.59 5.82
CA THR A 77 31.34 1.60 5.03
C THR A 77 30.00 1.93 5.66
N THR A 78 29.75 3.22 5.80
CA THR A 78 28.45 3.80 6.17
C THR A 78 27.77 4.38 4.93
N LEU A 79 26.48 4.69 5.00
CA LEU A 79 25.79 5.37 3.90
C LEU A 79 26.40 6.76 3.61
N GLU A 80 26.88 7.48 4.63
CA GLU A 80 27.61 8.73 4.43
C GLU A 80 28.89 8.52 3.62
N SER A 81 29.72 7.55 4.01
CA SER A 81 30.99 7.29 3.31
C SER A 81 30.81 6.66 1.94
N LEU A 82 29.71 5.91 1.71
CA LEU A 82 29.35 5.41 0.38
C LEU A 82 29.03 6.55 -0.60
N CYS A 83 28.42 7.65 -0.12
CA CYS A 83 28.22 8.85 -0.95
C CYS A 83 29.55 9.54 -1.30
N GLY A 84 30.57 9.38 -0.43
CA GLY A 84 31.94 9.84 -0.64
C GLY A 84 32.14 11.33 -0.40
N ASP A 85 31.47 12.18 -1.19
CA ASP A 85 31.60 13.64 -1.15
C ASP A 85 30.38 14.29 -0.44
N PRO A 86 30.57 15.28 0.46
CA PRO A 86 29.47 16.04 1.05
C PRO A 86 28.46 16.61 0.05
N ASP A 87 28.88 16.98 -1.17
CA ASP A 87 28.01 17.51 -2.22
C ASP A 87 27.06 16.43 -2.78
N MET A 88 27.37 15.15 -2.57
CA MET A 88 26.49 14.02 -2.92
C MET A 88 25.34 13.84 -1.90
N ILE A 89 25.34 14.62 -0.81
CA ILE A 89 24.36 14.56 0.29
C ILE A 89 23.50 15.84 0.30
N GLN A 90 22.45 15.84 -0.51
CA GLN A 90 21.48 16.94 -0.60
C GLN A 90 20.33 16.71 0.37
N ILE A 91 20.36 17.34 1.54
CA ILE A 91 19.30 17.20 2.57
C ILE A 91 18.86 18.58 3.04
N PHE A 92 17.72 19.06 2.54
CA PHE A 92 17.11 20.34 2.91
C PHE A 92 15.66 20.44 2.37
N PRO A 93 14.78 21.25 2.99
CA PRO A 93 13.37 21.35 2.59
C PRO A 93 13.18 22.19 1.32
N ALA A 94 13.45 21.59 0.16
CA ALA A 94 13.24 22.20 -1.16
C ALA A 94 12.57 21.22 -2.14
N ASP A 95 12.36 21.64 -3.39
CA ASP A 95 11.95 20.73 -4.46
C ASP A 95 13.11 19.81 -4.89
N LYS A 96 12.81 18.56 -5.29
CA LYS A 96 13.86 17.62 -5.74
C LYS A 96 14.59 18.10 -6.99
N GLN A 97 14.00 18.97 -7.81
CA GLN A 97 14.72 19.54 -8.93
C GLN A 97 15.92 20.39 -8.48
N GLU A 98 15.82 21.09 -7.35
CA GLU A 98 16.93 21.87 -6.79
C GLU A 98 18.06 20.96 -6.28
N HIS A 99 17.70 19.88 -5.60
CA HIS A 99 18.65 18.86 -5.16
C HIS A 99 19.43 18.27 -6.34
N LEU A 100 18.71 17.87 -7.39
CA LEU A 100 19.34 17.30 -8.60
C LEU A 100 20.16 18.32 -9.37
N LYS A 101 19.78 19.61 -9.36
CA LYS A 101 20.59 20.69 -9.93
C LYS A 101 21.93 20.82 -9.21
N ASN A 102 21.94 20.82 -7.87
CA ASN A 102 23.18 20.86 -7.10
C ASN A 102 24.05 19.63 -7.37
N LEU A 103 23.44 18.43 -7.43
CA LEU A 103 24.17 17.18 -7.77
C LEU A 103 24.78 17.25 -9.17
N GLN A 104 24.04 17.74 -10.18
CA GLN A 104 24.58 17.91 -11.52
C GLN A 104 25.75 18.90 -11.52
N GLN A 105 25.65 20.02 -10.80
CA GLN A 105 26.73 21.00 -10.71
C GLN A 105 27.99 20.42 -10.06
N ALA A 106 27.85 19.66 -8.98
CA ALA A 106 28.97 19.04 -8.28
C ALA A 106 29.62 17.90 -9.08
N THR A 107 28.81 17.09 -9.77
CA THR A 107 29.30 15.87 -10.43
C THR A 107 29.61 16.04 -11.92
N ASN A 108 29.06 17.08 -12.56
CA ASN A 108 29.01 17.25 -14.01
C ASN A 108 28.39 16.06 -14.76
N ILE A 109 27.55 15.26 -14.10
CA ILE A 109 26.87 14.10 -14.69
C ILE A 109 25.53 14.57 -15.29
N PRO A 110 25.27 14.34 -16.60
CA PRO A 110 23.99 14.68 -17.22
C PRO A 110 22.83 13.94 -16.55
N TYR A 111 21.65 14.56 -16.45
CA TYR A 111 20.45 13.91 -15.90
C TYR A 111 20.12 12.60 -16.60
N SER A 112 20.32 12.52 -17.92
CA SER A 112 20.15 11.30 -18.72
C SER A 112 21.12 10.18 -18.37
N GLU A 113 22.09 10.39 -17.49
CA GLU A 113 23.02 9.36 -17.00
C GLU A 113 22.67 8.91 -15.56
N CYS A 114 21.55 9.41 -15.01
CA CYS A 114 21.13 9.19 -13.63
C CYS A 114 19.88 8.30 -13.53
N ILE A 115 19.83 7.46 -12.49
CA ILE A 115 18.59 6.87 -11.99
C ILE A 115 18.26 7.46 -10.61
N PHE A 116 16.99 7.79 -10.40
CA PHE A 116 16.47 8.31 -9.15
C PHE A 116 15.39 7.38 -8.56
N PHE A 117 15.49 7.05 -7.27
CA PHE A 117 14.51 6.21 -6.55
C PHE A 117 13.85 7.01 -5.42
N ASP A 118 12.50 7.01 -5.39
CA ASP A 118 11.71 7.79 -4.44
C ASP A 118 10.28 7.22 -4.34
N ASP A 119 9.67 7.27 -3.15
CA ASP A 119 8.29 6.80 -2.92
C ASP A 119 7.24 7.85 -3.31
N ALA A 120 7.60 9.13 -3.37
CA ALA A 120 6.67 10.20 -3.68
C ALA A 120 6.53 10.37 -5.20
N LEU A 121 5.51 9.74 -5.78
CA LEU A 121 5.26 9.76 -7.22
C LEU A 121 4.95 11.15 -7.81
N SER A 122 3.80 11.73 -7.45
CA SER A 122 3.20 12.90 -8.12
C SER A 122 2.46 13.84 -7.14
N GLY A 123 1.86 14.91 -7.67
CA GLY A 123 1.06 15.87 -6.89
C GLY A 123 1.88 16.92 -6.14
N ARG A 124 1.31 17.49 -5.07
CA ARG A 124 1.92 18.62 -4.32
C ARG A 124 3.30 18.29 -3.75
N TYR A 125 3.50 17.06 -3.30
CA TYR A 125 4.76 16.60 -2.72
C TYR A 125 5.50 15.58 -3.61
N GLY A 126 5.03 15.36 -4.84
CA GLY A 126 5.64 14.42 -5.77
C GLY A 126 7.07 14.80 -6.16
N ASN A 127 7.92 13.80 -6.24
CA ASN A 127 9.34 13.88 -6.51
C ASN A 127 9.68 13.19 -7.83
N CYS A 128 9.21 11.96 -8.07
CA CYS A 128 9.55 11.16 -9.25
C CYS A 128 9.25 11.89 -10.56
N GLU A 129 8.04 12.40 -10.74
CA GLU A 129 7.64 13.12 -11.96
C GLU A 129 8.46 14.40 -12.20
N ARG A 130 8.83 15.09 -11.13
CA ARG A 130 9.59 16.35 -11.23
C ARG A 130 11.04 16.08 -11.62
N VAL A 131 11.65 15.06 -11.05
CA VAL A 131 13.01 14.63 -11.40
C VAL A 131 13.06 14.03 -12.80
N ALA A 132 12.03 13.27 -13.21
CA ALA A 132 11.93 12.73 -14.56
C ALA A 132 11.91 13.86 -15.62
N LYS A 133 11.21 14.97 -15.35
CA LYS A 133 11.20 16.15 -16.26
C LYS A 133 12.58 16.77 -16.50
N LEU A 134 13.56 16.54 -15.63
CA LEU A 134 14.94 16.98 -15.85
C LEU A 134 15.70 16.08 -16.83
N GLY A 135 15.24 14.85 -17.07
CA GLY A 135 15.89 13.86 -17.94
C GLY A 135 16.38 12.60 -17.21
N CYS A 136 16.34 12.58 -15.87
CA CYS A 136 16.63 11.38 -15.08
C CYS A 136 15.61 10.28 -15.35
N LEU A 137 16.04 9.02 -15.25
CA LEU A 137 15.09 7.92 -15.11
C LEU A 137 14.64 7.86 -13.65
N SER A 138 13.35 8.06 -13.38
CA SER A 138 12.80 7.96 -12.02
C SER A 138 12.13 6.59 -11.82
N ILE A 139 12.38 5.93 -10.69
CA ILE A 139 11.76 4.66 -10.30
C ILE A 139 10.94 4.91 -9.04
N HIS A 140 9.63 4.64 -9.11
CA HIS A 140 8.72 4.84 -8.00
C HIS A 140 8.76 3.66 -7.02
N THR A 141 9.04 3.93 -5.74
CA THR A 141 9.24 2.93 -4.68
C THR A 141 8.19 3.04 -3.57
N PRO A 142 6.89 2.76 -3.82
CA PRO A 142 5.81 3.00 -2.86
C PRO A 142 5.89 2.13 -1.59
N ASP A 143 6.62 1.02 -1.66
CA ASP A 143 6.82 0.08 -0.55
C ASP A 143 8.30 0.05 -0.11
N GLY A 144 9.05 1.12 -0.42
CA GLY A 144 10.50 1.19 -0.21
C GLY A 144 11.33 0.70 -1.40
N LEU A 145 12.65 0.90 -1.31
CA LEU A 145 13.60 0.42 -2.31
C LEU A 145 13.75 -1.11 -2.19
N THR A 146 13.12 -1.84 -3.10
CA THR A 146 13.22 -3.30 -3.21
C THR A 146 14.22 -3.71 -4.28
N ILE A 147 14.68 -4.97 -4.23
CA ILE A 147 15.55 -5.56 -5.26
C ILE A 147 14.83 -5.57 -6.61
N GLU A 148 13.51 -5.83 -6.63
CA GLU A 148 12.70 -5.77 -7.85
C GLU A 148 12.75 -4.37 -8.48
N ARG A 149 12.59 -3.31 -7.68
CA ARG A 149 12.64 -1.92 -8.15
C ARG A 149 14.03 -1.55 -8.65
N TRP A 150 15.06 -1.98 -7.94
CA TRP A 150 16.45 -1.81 -8.34
C TRP A 150 16.73 -2.43 -9.72
N ARG A 151 16.40 -3.72 -9.89
CA ARG A 151 16.59 -4.44 -11.16
C ARG A 151 15.77 -3.83 -12.29
N THR A 152 14.51 -3.51 -12.02
CA THR A 152 13.64 -2.81 -12.99
C THR A 152 14.26 -1.50 -13.46
N GLY A 153 14.86 -0.73 -12.54
CA GLY A 153 15.54 0.51 -12.88
C GLY A 153 16.76 0.29 -13.77
N LEU A 154 17.62 -0.67 -13.43
CA LEU A 154 18.78 -1.04 -14.24
C LEU A 154 18.38 -1.51 -15.64
N ASP A 155 17.38 -2.39 -15.74
CA ASP A 155 16.90 -2.93 -17.01
C ASP A 155 16.28 -1.84 -17.88
N ALA A 156 15.42 -0.99 -17.31
CA ALA A 156 14.84 0.13 -18.03
C ALA A 156 15.93 1.09 -18.53
N PHE A 157 16.94 1.37 -17.72
CA PHE A 157 18.05 2.23 -18.11
C PHE A 157 18.90 1.61 -19.22
N ALA A 158 19.20 0.31 -19.13
CA ALA A 158 19.91 -0.43 -20.17
C ALA A 158 19.15 -0.42 -21.50
N ASN A 159 17.81 -0.44 -21.44
CA ASN A 159 16.89 -0.31 -22.59
C ASN A 159 16.64 1.15 -23.04
N GLY A 160 17.50 2.09 -22.64
CA GLY A 160 17.47 3.47 -23.11
C GLY A 160 16.36 4.36 -22.54
N LYS A 161 15.65 3.93 -21.49
CA LYS A 161 14.62 4.77 -20.85
C LYS A 161 15.25 5.92 -20.07
N ARG A 162 14.87 7.16 -20.39
CA ARG A 162 15.32 8.40 -19.74
C ARG A 162 14.16 9.38 -19.64
N GLY A 163 14.21 10.29 -18.68
CA GLY A 163 13.23 11.37 -18.54
C GLY A 163 11.79 10.92 -18.28
N ILE A 164 11.60 9.69 -17.82
CA ILE A 164 10.29 9.09 -17.53
C ILE A 164 10.27 8.52 -16.12
N VAL A 165 9.06 8.30 -15.61
CA VAL A 165 8.86 7.57 -14.36
C VAL A 165 8.47 6.13 -14.69
N ILE A 166 9.25 5.16 -14.20
CA ILE A 166 8.81 3.76 -14.14
C ILE A 166 7.99 3.62 -12.87
N GLN A 167 6.68 3.59 -13.07
CA GLN A 167 5.73 3.22 -12.03
C GLN A 167 5.57 1.72 -12.05
N VAL A 168 5.37 1.13 -10.88
CA VAL A 168 4.84 -0.23 -10.84
C VAL A 168 3.34 -0.17 -10.75
N GLN A 169 2.71 -0.77 -11.76
CA GLN A 169 1.30 -1.13 -11.67
C GLN A 169 1.19 -2.14 -10.55
N ILE A 170 0.80 -1.67 -9.37
CA ILE A 170 0.32 -2.56 -8.33
C ILE A 170 -0.87 -3.28 -8.95
N PRO A 171 -0.83 -4.61 -9.16
CA PRO A 171 -1.91 -5.31 -9.82
C PRO A 171 -3.22 -4.97 -9.11
N GLN A 172 -4.19 -4.49 -9.86
CA GLN A 172 -5.51 -4.14 -9.34
C GLN A 172 -6.45 -5.27 -9.68
N ILE A 173 -7.38 -5.53 -8.77
CA ILE A 173 -8.52 -6.40 -9.03
C ILE A 173 -9.79 -5.60 -8.83
N THR A 174 -10.75 -5.82 -9.73
CA THR A 174 -12.08 -5.22 -9.64
C THR A 174 -13.03 -6.24 -9.03
N LEU A 175 -13.65 -5.89 -7.90
CA LEU A 175 -14.61 -6.73 -7.21
C LEU A 175 -15.90 -5.95 -6.94
N PRO A 176 -17.05 -6.64 -6.77
CA PRO A 176 -18.24 -6.04 -6.18
C PRO A 176 -17.91 -5.41 -4.82
N CYS A 177 -18.52 -4.28 -4.53
CA CYS A 177 -18.30 -3.51 -3.32
C CYS A 177 -19.63 -2.94 -2.83
N ILE A 178 -19.80 -2.92 -1.51
CA ILE A 178 -20.91 -2.23 -0.86
C ILE A 178 -20.40 -1.27 0.20
N SER A 179 -21.02 -0.09 0.28
CA SER A 179 -20.83 0.84 1.38
C SER A 179 -21.79 0.52 2.52
N MET A 180 -21.24 0.22 3.69
CA MET A 180 -21.99 -0.10 4.89
C MET A 180 -21.71 0.92 5.99
N ALA A 181 -22.76 1.39 6.65
CA ALA A 181 -22.64 2.30 7.78
C ALA A 181 -22.01 1.61 9.00
N MET A 182 -21.38 2.41 9.86
CA MET A 182 -20.95 1.95 11.17
C MET A 182 -22.16 1.87 12.12
N PRO A 183 -22.18 0.96 13.11
CA PRO A 183 -21.12 0.01 13.43
C PRO A 183 -21.17 -1.30 12.61
N PHE A 184 -22.19 -1.50 11.77
CA PHE A 184 -22.41 -2.75 11.03
C PHE A 184 -21.24 -3.16 10.12
N ALA A 185 -20.50 -2.19 9.58
CA ALA A 185 -19.25 -2.43 8.86
C ALA A 185 -18.19 -3.15 9.72
N ALA A 186 -17.99 -2.69 10.95
CA ALA A 186 -17.05 -3.29 11.87
C ALA A 186 -17.57 -4.64 12.40
N LEU A 187 -18.86 -4.73 12.74
CA LEU A 187 -19.47 -5.98 13.22
C LEU A 187 -19.33 -7.11 12.22
N LEU A 188 -19.57 -6.84 10.93
CA LEU A 188 -19.38 -7.83 9.86
C LEU A 188 -17.91 -8.20 9.70
N LEU A 189 -17.00 -7.22 9.63
CA LEU A 189 -15.58 -7.49 9.41
C LEU A 189 -14.89 -8.14 10.63
N ASN A 190 -15.45 -7.99 11.83
CA ASN A 190 -15.05 -8.69 13.04
C ASN A 190 -15.71 -10.07 13.20
N GLY A 191 -16.64 -10.45 12.32
CA GLY A 191 -17.30 -11.76 12.34
C GLY A 191 -18.50 -11.87 13.28
N GLU A 192 -18.95 -10.79 13.91
CA GLU A 192 -20.14 -10.78 14.77
C GLU A 192 -21.44 -10.84 13.97
N LYS A 193 -21.42 -10.37 12.71
CA LYS A 193 -22.58 -10.31 11.81
C LYS A 193 -22.39 -11.27 10.63
N SER A 194 -23.22 -12.31 10.57
CA SER A 194 -23.19 -13.35 9.53
C SER A 194 -24.31 -13.22 8.48
N LEU A 195 -25.29 -12.35 8.70
CA LEU A 195 -26.34 -12.04 7.73
C LEU A 195 -26.40 -10.54 7.45
N GLU A 196 -26.52 -10.16 6.18
CA GLU A 196 -26.80 -8.79 5.76
C GLU A 196 -28.25 -8.63 5.29
N SER A 197 -28.99 -7.67 5.84
CA SER A 197 -30.41 -7.46 5.51
C SER A 197 -30.64 -6.21 4.66
N ARG A 198 -31.51 -6.31 3.65
CA ARG A 198 -31.85 -5.22 2.72
C ARG A 198 -33.31 -5.32 2.29
N ASN A 199 -33.89 -4.18 1.88
CA ASN A 199 -35.27 -4.14 1.37
C ASN A 199 -35.41 -4.68 -0.06
N ALA A 200 -34.31 -4.69 -0.81
CA ALA A 200 -34.22 -5.31 -2.13
C ALA A 200 -33.11 -6.39 -2.13
N PRO A 201 -33.24 -7.46 -2.92
CA PRO A 201 -32.31 -8.60 -2.94
C PRO A 201 -31.04 -8.27 -3.75
N ILE A 202 -30.38 -7.15 -3.46
CA ILE A 202 -29.28 -6.60 -4.28
C ILE A 202 -28.10 -7.57 -4.43
N PHE A 203 -27.87 -8.45 -3.45
CA PHE A 203 -26.76 -9.40 -3.45
C PHE A 203 -26.98 -10.64 -4.33
N LYS A 204 -28.20 -10.85 -4.86
CA LYS A 204 -28.55 -12.05 -5.61
C LYS A 204 -27.64 -12.26 -6.83
N ASP A 205 -27.27 -11.18 -7.51
CA ASP A 205 -26.46 -11.22 -8.74
C ASP A 205 -24.96 -11.45 -8.46
N ILE A 206 -24.53 -11.34 -7.20
CA ILE A 206 -23.14 -11.58 -6.78
C ILE A 206 -23.01 -12.73 -5.78
N ALA A 207 -24.03 -13.60 -5.69
CA ALA A 207 -23.95 -14.81 -4.89
C ALA A 207 -22.74 -15.67 -5.32
N LYS A 208 -22.07 -16.28 -4.33
CA LYS A 208 -20.84 -17.07 -4.47
C LYS A 208 -19.61 -16.27 -4.90
N GLN A 209 -19.66 -14.94 -4.87
CA GLN A 209 -18.51 -14.07 -5.14
C GLN A 209 -17.94 -13.47 -3.86
N GLN A 210 -16.74 -12.91 -3.95
CA GLN A 210 -16.21 -12.05 -2.90
C GLN A 210 -16.74 -10.62 -3.07
N CYS A 211 -16.97 -9.92 -1.96
CA CYS A 211 -17.43 -8.54 -1.95
C CYS A 211 -16.58 -7.70 -1.00
N LEU A 212 -16.19 -6.53 -1.49
CA LEU A 212 -15.45 -5.52 -0.74
C LEU A 212 -16.39 -4.74 0.16
N ILE A 213 -15.95 -4.50 1.39
CA ILE A 213 -16.69 -3.73 2.38
C ILE A 213 -16.07 -2.35 2.52
N ARG A 214 -16.81 -1.33 2.10
CA ARG A 214 -16.47 0.08 2.34
C ARG A 214 -17.16 0.59 3.59
N VAL A 215 -16.41 1.25 4.46
CA VAL A 215 -16.94 1.90 5.65
C VAL A 215 -17.60 3.22 5.25
N GLY A 216 -18.90 3.36 5.51
CA GLY A 216 -19.66 4.57 5.29
C GLY A 216 -19.19 5.74 6.16
N HIS A 217 -19.48 6.97 5.74
CA HIS A 217 -19.17 8.15 6.55
C HIS A 217 -20.14 8.35 7.70
N LYS A 218 -21.39 7.93 7.52
CA LYS A 218 -22.46 8.08 8.52
C LYS A 218 -22.54 6.84 9.42
N ASP A 219 -22.94 7.08 10.65
CA ASP A 219 -23.39 6.04 11.57
C ASP A 219 -24.84 5.70 11.29
N TRP A 220 -25.16 4.46 11.62
CA TRP A 220 -26.51 3.94 11.69
C TRP A 220 -26.86 3.74 13.16
N GLU A 221 -28.07 4.09 13.53
CA GLU A 221 -28.58 3.88 14.88
C GLU A 221 -28.78 2.40 15.14
N TYR A 222 -28.32 1.92 16.29
CA TYR A 222 -28.42 0.52 16.67
C TYR A 222 -29.01 0.41 18.08
N ASP A 223 -29.62 -0.73 18.36
CA ASP A 223 -30.23 -1.01 19.65
C ASP A 223 -29.17 -1.51 20.64
N GLN A 224 -28.80 -0.67 21.61
CA GLN A 224 -27.82 -1.03 22.63
C GLN A 224 -28.32 -2.18 23.52
N GLN A 225 -29.63 -2.25 23.82
CA GLN A 225 -30.18 -3.32 24.66
C GLN A 225 -30.05 -4.68 23.97
N LEU A 226 -30.26 -4.71 22.64
CA LEU A 226 -30.05 -5.91 21.84
C LEU A 226 -28.57 -6.34 21.87
N PHE A 227 -27.63 -5.40 21.74
CA PHE A 227 -26.20 -5.72 21.77
C PHE A 227 -25.77 -6.23 23.14
N ASP A 228 -26.29 -5.64 24.21
CA ASP A 228 -26.03 -6.11 25.57
C ASP A 228 -26.62 -7.52 25.79
N LYS A 229 -27.86 -7.77 25.32
CA LYS A 229 -28.51 -9.11 25.34
C LYS A 229 -27.67 -10.16 24.61
N LEU A 230 -27.07 -9.79 23.47
CA LEU A 230 -26.25 -10.68 22.65
C LEU A 230 -24.77 -10.73 23.08
N ASN A 231 -24.38 -9.99 24.12
CA ASN A 231 -23.01 -9.87 24.61
C ASN A 231 -22.01 -9.40 23.54
N ILE A 232 -22.42 -8.49 22.66
CA ILE A 232 -21.54 -7.95 21.61
C ILE A 232 -20.42 -7.11 22.26
N PRO A 233 -19.14 -7.46 22.04
CA PRO A 233 -18.05 -6.73 22.68
C PRO A 233 -17.92 -5.33 22.09
N LYS A 234 -17.74 -4.31 22.94
CA LYS A 234 -17.57 -2.90 22.50
C LYS A 234 -16.49 -2.74 21.42
N LYS A 235 -15.41 -3.52 21.54
CA LYS A 235 -14.30 -3.53 20.57
C LYS A 235 -14.73 -3.96 19.16
N ALA A 236 -15.77 -4.79 19.01
CA ALA A 236 -16.27 -5.20 17.70
C ALA A 236 -16.97 -4.07 16.93
N LEU A 237 -17.32 -2.97 17.62
CA LEU A 237 -17.90 -1.76 17.04
C LEU A 237 -16.84 -0.80 16.49
N GLU A 238 -15.56 -1.04 16.79
CA GLU A 238 -14.46 -0.12 16.50
C GLU A 238 -13.73 -0.50 15.20
N LEU A 239 -13.18 0.51 14.52
CA LEU A 239 -12.28 0.30 13.38
C LEU A 239 -10.86 0.02 13.88
N PRO A 240 -10.13 -0.94 13.28
CA PRO A 240 -8.73 -1.15 13.61
C PRO A 240 -7.86 0.03 13.15
N ARG A 241 -6.66 0.15 13.74
CA ARG A 241 -5.68 1.16 13.33
C ARG A 241 -5.36 1.01 11.84
N GLY A 242 -5.31 2.13 11.13
CA GLY A 242 -5.02 2.15 9.69
C GLY A 242 -6.26 2.09 8.78
N ILE A 243 -7.45 1.85 9.34
CA ILE A 243 -8.73 1.95 8.63
C ILE A 243 -9.48 3.21 9.08
N ARG A 244 -10.10 3.93 8.15
CA ARG A 244 -10.93 5.11 8.44
C ARG A 244 -12.28 5.01 7.73
N ARG A 245 -13.22 5.84 8.17
CA ARG A 245 -14.47 6.09 7.43
C ARG A 245 -14.16 6.53 6.00
N GLY A 246 -14.89 5.95 5.06
CA GLY A 246 -14.74 6.18 3.64
C GLY A 246 -13.74 5.26 2.93
N ASP A 247 -13.01 4.42 3.68
CA ASP A 247 -12.10 3.44 3.10
C ASP A 247 -12.84 2.15 2.73
N ILE A 248 -12.40 1.50 1.66
CA ILE A 248 -12.57 0.06 1.52
C ILE A 248 -11.67 -0.59 2.56
N ALA A 249 -12.28 -1.32 3.49
CA ALA A 249 -11.66 -1.74 4.73
C ALA A 249 -11.44 -3.25 4.83
N GLY A 250 -12.11 -4.03 3.98
CA GLY A 250 -12.02 -5.47 4.02
C GLY A 250 -12.80 -6.15 2.92
N ILE A 251 -12.89 -7.46 3.02
CA ILE A 251 -13.53 -8.34 2.06
C ILE A 251 -14.29 -9.45 2.79
N CYS A 252 -15.37 -9.94 2.19
CA CYS A 252 -16.11 -11.10 2.65
C CYS A 252 -16.58 -11.96 1.47
N HIS A 253 -17.15 -13.13 1.75
CA HIS A 253 -17.84 -13.96 0.77
C HIS A 253 -19.35 -13.73 0.87
N VAL A 254 -20.00 -13.62 -0.29
CA VAL A 254 -21.44 -13.45 -0.41
C VAL A 254 -22.07 -14.81 -0.72
N GLY A 255 -22.96 -15.25 0.15
CA GLY A 255 -23.73 -16.48 0.02
C GLY A 255 -25.08 -16.26 -0.64
N GLU A 256 -26.04 -17.11 -0.30
CA GLU A 256 -27.39 -17.05 -0.85
C GLU A 256 -28.20 -15.90 -0.24
N THR A 257 -29.07 -15.31 -1.07
CA THR A 257 -30.05 -14.30 -0.66
C THR A 257 -31.43 -14.95 -0.57
N MET A 258 -32.09 -14.82 0.59
CA MET A 258 -33.40 -15.38 0.87
C MET A 258 -34.34 -14.35 1.52
N PRO A 259 -35.67 -14.50 1.42
CA PRO A 259 -36.62 -13.72 2.21
C PRO A 259 -36.38 -13.92 3.71
N LYS A 260 -36.44 -12.85 4.52
CA LYS A 260 -36.21 -12.96 5.97
C LYS A 260 -37.21 -13.88 6.69
N THR A 261 -38.40 -14.07 6.10
CA THR A 261 -39.47 -14.92 6.64
C THR A 261 -39.11 -16.41 6.68
N GLN A 262 -37.98 -16.79 6.09
CA GLN A 262 -37.44 -18.15 6.17
C GLN A 262 -36.60 -18.38 7.44
N LEU A 263 -36.36 -17.34 8.24
CA LEU A 263 -35.61 -17.41 9.50
C LEU A 263 -36.50 -16.98 10.67
N SER A 264 -36.16 -17.46 11.87
CA SER A 264 -36.80 -17.02 13.10
C SER A 264 -36.37 -15.61 13.49
N ASP A 265 -37.18 -14.93 14.31
CA ASP A 265 -36.87 -13.61 14.86
C ASP A 265 -35.54 -13.62 15.63
N ASP A 266 -35.29 -14.67 16.43
CA ASP A 266 -34.05 -14.85 17.18
C ASP A 266 -32.83 -15.04 16.26
N ASP A 267 -32.97 -15.77 15.16
CA ASP A 267 -31.89 -15.94 14.19
C ASP A 267 -31.55 -14.61 13.50
N ILE A 268 -32.57 -13.83 13.14
CA ILE A 268 -32.38 -12.50 12.55
C ILE A 268 -31.69 -11.57 13.54
N GLU A 269 -32.14 -11.50 14.79
CA GLU A 269 -31.52 -10.69 15.83
C GLU A 269 -30.05 -11.06 16.03
N ARG A 270 -29.74 -12.35 16.14
CA ARG A 270 -28.38 -12.84 16.39
C ARG A 270 -27.44 -12.64 15.21
N GLN A 271 -27.92 -12.83 13.99
CA GLN A 271 -27.05 -12.86 12.81
C GLN A 271 -27.02 -11.54 12.02
N VAL A 272 -28.10 -10.77 12.05
CA VAL A 272 -28.17 -9.43 11.41
C VAL A 272 -27.78 -8.33 12.40
N LEU A 273 -27.93 -8.56 13.71
CA LEU A 273 -27.70 -7.59 14.78
C LEU A 273 -28.65 -6.40 14.74
N VAL A 274 -29.88 -6.64 14.32
CA VAL A 274 -31.01 -5.69 14.39
C VAL A 274 -32.27 -6.48 14.72
N SER A 275 -33.26 -5.83 15.32
CA SER A 275 -34.56 -6.47 15.58
C SER A 275 -35.21 -6.96 14.29
N PHE A 276 -36.07 -7.99 14.41
CA PHE A 276 -36.79 -8.52 13.25
C PHE A 276 -37.58 -7.43 12.52
N GLN A 277 -38.20 -6.50 13.23
CA GLN A 277 -38.99 -5.40 12.66
C GLN A 277 -38.12 -4.38 11.93
N ALA A 278 -36.92 -4.08 12.45
CA ALA A 278 -35.97 -3.15 11.82
C ALA A 278 -35.21 -3.78 10.64
N SER A 279 -35.16 -5.11 10.55
CA SER A 279 -34.47 -5.82 9.47
C SER A 279 -35.18 -5.68 8.11
N GLY A 280 -34.39 -5.65 7.04
CA GLY A 280 -34.89 -5.61 5.67
C GLY A 280 -35.63 -6.89 5.25
N LYS A 281 -36.40 -6.81 4.15
CA LYS A 281 -37.21 -7.93 3.63
C LYS A 281 -36.40 -9.17 3.19
N PHE A 282 -35.15 -8.97 2.78
CA PHE A 282 -34.25 -10.01 2.31
C PHE A 282 -33.00 -10.05 3.17
N VAL A 283 -32.49 -11.25 3.42
CA VAL A 283 -31.22 -11.50 4.11
C VAL A 283 -30.27 -12.24 3.19
N THR A 284 -28.98 -11.97 3.33
CA THR A 284 -27.92 -12.61 2.56
C THR A 284 -26.86 -13.14 3.50
N HIS A 285 -26.47 -14.41 3.32
CA HIS A 285 -25.35 -14.98 4.07
C HIS A 285 -24.05 -14.29 3.74
N ILE A 286 -23.30 -13.90 4.77
CA ILE A 286 -21.96 -13.36 4.65
C ILE A 286 -21.01 -14.24 5.46
N SER A 287 -19.89 -14.62 4.85
CA SER A 287 -18.89 -15.46 5.50
C SER A 287 -17.47 -14.98 5.19
N ASN A 288 -16.49 -15.57 5.88
CA ASN A 288 -15.07 -15.29 5.70
C ASN A 288 -14.70 -13.80 5.68
N PRO A 289 -15.21 -12.98 6.62
CA PRO A 289 -14.84 -11.57 6.69
C PRO A 289 -13.35 -11.43 7.03
N LYS A 290 -12.68 -10.51 6.34
CA LYS A 290 -11.27 -10.19 6.58
C LYS A 290 -11.04 -8.70 6.48
N TRP A 291 -10.40 -8.13 7.49
CA TRP A 291 -9.85 -6.79 7.43
C TRP A 291 -8.66 -6.72 6.47
N PHE A 292 -8.53 -5.59 5.78
CA PHE A 292 -7.29 -5.21 5.13
C PHE A 292 -6.28 -4.68 6.15
N SER A 293 -4.98 -4.78 5.83
CA SER A 293 -3.92 -4.23 6.68
C SER A 293 -3.92 -2.70 6.73
N LYS A 294 -4.45 -2.05 5.68
CA LYS A 294 -4.63 -0.59 5.59
C LYS A 294 -5.87 -0.27 4.75
N GLY A 295 -6.48 0.88 5.02
CA GLY A 295 -7.68 1.32 4.31
C GLY A 295 -7.33 1.75 2.89
N HIS A 296 -8.15 1.35 1.92
CA HIS A 296 -8.02 1.78 0.53
C HIS A 296 -9.05 2.87 0.20
N LYS A 297 -8.57 4.05 -0.20
CA LYS A 297 -9.44 5.20 -0.50
C LYS A 297 -10.20 4.96 -1.80
N SER A 298 -11.54 4.98 -1.72
CA SER A 298 -12.40 4.88 -2.89
C SER A 298 -13.72 5.62 -2.67
N PRO A 299 -14.29 6.29 -3.68
CA PRO A 299 -15.61 6.91 -3.57
C PRO A 299 -16.69 5.85 -3.40
N GLY A 300 -17.63 6.09 -2.47
CA GLY A 300 -18.79 5.23 -2.28
C GLY A 300 -19.87 5.51 -3.33
N LYS A 301 -20.64 4.48 -3.70
CA LYS A 301 -21.84 4.61 -4.54
C LYS A 301 -23.02 3.87 -3.89
N PRO A 302 -24.28 4.27 -4.19
CA PRO A 302 -25.46 3.52 -3.75
C PRO A 302 -25.47 2.09 -4.31
N GLY A 303 -26.02 1.14 -3.55
CA GLY A 303 -26.13 -0.25 -3.96
C GLY A 303 -24.77 -0.97 -4.04
N ILE A 304 -24.73 -2.03 -4.85
CA ILE A 304 -23.49 -2.74 -5.18
C ILE A 304 -22.87 -2.05 -6.40
N TYR A 305 -21.59 -1.76 -6.30
CA TYR A 305 -20.79 -1.19 -7.38
C TYR A 305 -19.45 -1.89 -7.46
N PHE A 306 -18.79 -1.81 -8.60
CA PHE A 306 -17.46 -2.39 -8.75
C PHE A 306 -16.39 -1.40 -8.33
N ALA A 307 -15.44 -1.86 -7.52
CA ALA A 307 -14.30 -1.07 -7.06
C ALA A 307 -13.00 -1.80 -7.33
N GLN A 308 -11.97 -1.04 -7.71
CA GLN A 308 -10.61 -1.52 -7.85
C GLN A 308 -9.89 -1.43 -6.51
N VAL A 309 -9.18 -2.49 -6.15
CA VAL A 309 -8.25 -2.50 -5.03
C VAL A 309 -6.95 -3.19 -5.43
N PRO A 310 -5.81 -2.82 -4.82
CA PRO A 310 -4.57 -3.57 -4.95
C PRO A 310 -4.73 -5.03 -4.54
N THR A 311 -4.24 -5.97 -5.35
CA THR A 311 -4.33 -7.41 -5.08
C THR A 311 -3.65 -7.83 -3.78
N HIS A 312 -2.58 -7.15 -3.37
CA HIS A 312 -1.88 -7.45 -2.11
C HIS A 312 -2.75 -7.23 -0.86
N LEU A 313 -3.84 -6.45 -0.95
CA LEU A 313 -4.79 -6.29 0.16
C LEU A 313 -5.65 -7.55 0.37
N LEU A 314 -5.73 -8.43 -0.63
CA LEU A 314 -6.50 -9.67 -0.56
C LEU A 314 -5.71 -10.84 0.05
N SER A 315 -4.38 -10.74 0.09
CA SER A 315 -3.53 -11.80 0.64
C SER A 315 -3.62 -11.81 2.17
N PRO A 316 -3.76 -12.98 2.81
CA PRO A 316 -3.66 -13.07 4.25
C PRO A 316 -2.26 -12.62 4.69
N HIS A 317 -2.17 -11.69 5.62
CA HIS A 317 -0.94 -11.51 6.38
C HIS A 317 -0.70 -12.80 7.16
N VAL A 318 0.42 -13.48 6.88
CA VAL A 318 0.96 -14.51 7.75
C VAL A 318 1.34 -13.80 9.05
N SER A 319 0.44 -13.79 10.02
CA SER A 319 0.80 -13.48 11.39
C SER A 319 1.67 -14.62 11.90
N SER A 320 2.99 -14.44 11.83
CA SER A 320 3.96 -15.39 12.37
C SER A 320 3.85 -15.44 13.90
N ARG A 321 2.95 -16.28 14.44
CA ARG A 321 2.97 -16.77 15.83
C ARG A 321 2.27 -18.13 15.99
N SER A 322 3.06 -19.20 15.94
CA SER A 322 2.96 -20.44 16.75
C SER A 322 4.15 -21.32 16.34
N ARG A 323 5.22 -21.47 17.15
CA ARG A 323 5.44 -22.55 18.11
C ARG A 323 4.81 -23.89 17.71
N GLY A 324 5.69 -24.84 17.34
CA GLY A 324 5.62 -26.28 17.68
C GLY A 324 4.71 -27.16 16.83
N ASP A 325 5.36 -28.05 16.08
CA ASP A 325 4.98 -29.44 15.76
C ASP A 325 3.59 -29.74 15.16
N ASN A 326 3.55 -30.01 13.86
CA ASN A 326 3.60 -31.39 13.34
C ASN A 326 3.40 -31.37 11.82
N ASP A 327 4.36 -31.96 11.11
CA ASP A 327 4.22 -32.41 9.73
C ASP A 327 3.15 -33.51 9.66
N GLU A 328 2.19 -33.38 8.77
CA GLU A 328 1.68 -34.50 7.96
C GLU A 328 0.88 -33.99 6.75
N ASP A 329 1.15 -34.64 5.63
CA ASP A 329 0.71 -34.40 4.25
C ASP A 329 -0.79 -34.13 4.06
N ILE A 330 -1.13 -33.16 3.20
CA ILE A 330 -2.17 -33.35 2.17
C ILE A 330 -1.74 -32.65 0.87
N SER A 331 -1.29 -33.48 -0.06
CA SER A 331 -1.20 -33.22 -1.49
C SER A 331 -2.59 -33.06 -2.11
N THR A 332 -2.62 -32.44 -3.29
CA THR A 332 -3.74 -32.34 -4.26
C THR A 332 -4.69 -31.15 -4.07
N ILE A 333 -4.55 -30.13 -4.92
CA ILE A 333 -5.62 -29.68 -5.82
C ILE A 333 -5.01 -29.05 -7.07
N SER A 334 -5.56 -29.53 -8.18
CA SER A 334 -5.26 -29.33 -9.58
C SER A 334 -5.10 -27.88 -10.04
N SER A 335 -4.06 -27.71 -10.86
CA SER A 335 -3.84 -26.64 -11.81
C SER A 335 -5.00 -26.48 -12.80
N THR A 336 -5.55 -25.27 -12.91
CA THR A 336 -6.01 -24.67 -14.18
C THR A 336 -5.98 -23.16 -14.06
N ALA A 337 -4.82 -22.57 -14.35
CA ALA A 337 -4.73 -21.18 -14.78
C ALA A 337 -3.72 -21.15 -15.93
N THR A 338 -4.25 -21.05 -17.14
CA THR A 338 -3.48 -20.80 -18.36
C THR A 338 -2.72 -19.50 -18.20
N ALA A 339 -1.41 -19.61 -18.01
CA ALA A 339 -0.48 -18.50 -18.07
C ALA A 339 -0.29 -18.11 -19.54
N THR A 340 -1.02 -17.08 -19.99
CA THR A 340 -0.74 -16.47 -21.29
C THR A 340 0.43 -15.50 -21.13
N THR A 341 1.43 -15.76 -21.96
CA THR A 341 2.76 -15.16 -22.02
C THR A 341 2.74 -13.66 -22.33
N SER A 342 3.67 -12.92 -21.70
CA SER A 342 4.36 -11.71 -22.17
C SER A 342 3.54 -10.62 -22.89
N GLN A 343 3.24 -9.51 -22.21
CA GLN A 343 2.71 -8.28 -22.83
C GLN A 343 3.27 -7.02 -22.10
N PRO A 344 3.34 -5.86 -22.78
CA PRO A 344 4.52 -5.00 -22.77
C PRO A 344 4.51 -3.84 -21.76
N ILE A 345 5.72 -3.33 -21.49
CA ILE A 345 6.03 -2.10 -20.76
C ILE A 345 5.23 -0.92 -21.35
N THR A 346 4.35 -0.32 -20.54
CA THR A 346 3.61 0.88 -20.95
C THR A 346 4.49 2.12 -20.75
N ILE A 347 4.80 2.81 -21.85
CA ILE A 347 5.53 4.08 -21.87
C ILE A 347 4.49 5.20 -22.05
N THR A 348 4.29 6.04 -21.05
CA THR A 348 3.45 7.24 -21.21
C THR A 348 4.29 8.39 -21.73
N ASN A 349 4.08 8.76 -23.00
CA ASN A 349 4.57 10.01 -23.59
C ASN A 349 3.39 10.97 -23.79
N GLU A 350 3.18 11.89 -22.86
CA GLU A 350 2.31 13.05 -23.13
C GLU A 350 3.13 14.18 -23.76
N LYS A 351 3.12 14.28 -25.09
CA LYS A 351 3.40 15.53 -25.80
C LYS A 351 2.07 16.23 -26.05
N LYS A 352 1.76 17.29 -25.30
CA LYS A 352 0.72 18.25 -25.69
C LYS A 352 1.24 19.06 -26.87
N GLY A 353 0.63 18.83 -28.03
CA GLY A 353 0.80 19.65 -29.22
C GLY A 353 0.14 21.01 -29.02
N THR A 354 0.94 22.06 -29.17
CA THR A 354 0.48 23.41 -29.47
C THR A 354 -0.24 23.39 -30.81
N THR A 355 -1.48 23.89 -30.85
CA THR A 355 -2.12 24.29 -32.11
C THR A 355 -2.43 25.77 -32.01
N ILE A 356 -2.18 26.42 -33.15
CA ILE A 356 -2.17 27.85 -33.47
C ILE A 356 -3.46 28.56 -33.09
#